data_AF-A0A6P3E1B5-F1
#
_entry.id   AF-A0A6P3E1B5-F1
#
_cell.length_a   1.000
_cell.length_b   1.000
_cell.length_c   1.000
_cell.angle_alpha   90.00
_cell.angle_beta   90.00
_cell.angle_gamma   90.00
#
_symmetry.space_group_name_H-M   'P 1'
#
loop_
_entity.id
_entity.type
_entity.pdbx_description
1 polymer ?
#
loop_
_entity_poly.entity_id
_entity_poly.type
_entity_poly.pdbx_seq_one_letter_code
_entity_poly.pdbx_strand_id
1 'polypeptide(L)'
;MFSIIFILLLTTFYNTYCEDFDIDTNGYIVYCPCMGRFGNQADHFLGALGFAKALNRTLVLPPWVEYRTGETRSIQVPFDIYFNVSKVQSFHKALLMENFMRDIAPKIWQSKERVSFCYSARGKGDSCNAKDGNPFGSFWDTYNIDFVKSEFYGPLHYDVHHTDMAVQWKRQYPALHWPVLAFTGAPASFPVQLENKKLHKYVEWNTDMLNKAVAFIKQKLPRGAFVGIHLRNGIDWVRACEFISSTPNLFAAPQCLGYRNERGKATSAMCLPSFDLIVRHLKRVIRNGNDIKSVFVASDNNYMIEELTKALARMEVPVFKQDSPASPHLDLAILGRANYFIGNCISSFSAFVAREREIKGYPTFFWGFPSERSSSSITHEEL
;
A
#
# COMPACT_ATOMS: atom_id res chain seq x y z
N MET A 1 -49.85 36.95 20.22
CA MET A 1 -48.77 37.12 19.21
C MET A 1 -47.41 36.61 19.69
N PHE A 2 -47.13 36.56 21.01
CA PHE A 2 -45.88 36.01 21.55
C PHE A 2 -45.76 34.47 21.54
N SER A 3 -46.86 33.71 21.64
CA SER A 3 -46.78 32.23 21.64
C SER A 3 -46.47 31.60 20.28
N ILE A 4 -46.79 32.28 19.17
CA ILE A 4 -46.57 31.74 17.82
C ILE A 4 -45.08 31.86 17.43
N ILE A 5 -44.40 32.91 17.90
CA ILE A 5 -42.97 33.13 17.66
C ILE A 5 -42.11 32.10 18.41
N PHE A 6 -42.55 31.65 19.59
CA PHE A 6 -41.83 30.63 20.37
C PHE A 6 -41.92 29.22 19.74
N ILE A 7 -43.05 28.88 19.10
CA ILE A 7 -43.22 27.60 18.39
C ILE A 7 -42.40 27.58 17.10
N LEU A 8 -42.32 28.70 16.38
CA LEU A 8 -41.47 28.83 15.18
C LEU A 8 -39.97 28.71 15.51
N LEU A 9 -39.55 29.25 16.65
CA LEU A 9 -38.17 29.11 17.16
C LEU A 9 -37.83 27.65 17.55
N LEU A 10 -38.78 26.91 18.12
CA LEU A 10 -38.61 25.48 18.44
C LEU A 10 -38.55 24.59 17.19
N THR A 11 -39.27 24.92 16.11
CA THR A 11 -39.15 24.20 14.83
C THR A 11 -37.84 24.50 14.09
N THR A 12 -37.25 25.69 14.26
CA THR A 12 -35.94 26.01 13.68
C THR A 12 -34.76 25.42 14.44
N PHE A 13 -34.91 25.06 15.72
CA PHE A 13 -33.86 24.38 16.51
C PHE A 13 -33.85 22.84 16.36
N TYR A 14 -34.89 22.24 15.79
CA TYR A 14 -34.90 20.79 15.48
C TYR A 14 -34.23 20.42 14.15
N ASN A 15 -33.79 21.40 13.36
CA ASN A 15 -32.96 21.18 12.17
C ASN A 15 -31.46 21.35 12.48
N THR A 16 -31.07 21.20 13.74
CA THR A 16 -29.67 21.16 14.13
C THR A 16 -29.12 19.76 13.79
N TYR A 17 -28.47 19.65 12.64
CA TYR A 17 -27.48 18.62 12.28
C TYR A 17 -27.89 17.15 12.58
N CYS A 18 -28.84 16.64 11.81
CA CYS A 18 -28.78 15.22 11.43
C CYS A 18 -28.25 15.18 10.00
N GLU A 19 -26.92 15.13 9.82
CA GLU A 19 -26.39 14.50 8.61
C GLU A 19 -26.80 13.03 8.74
N ASP A 20 -27.97 12.68 8.20
CA ASP A 20 -28.33 11.29 8.08
C ASP A 20 -27.40 10.70 7.01
N PHE A 21 -26.31 10.08 7.46
CA PHE A 21 -25.46 9.30 6.59
C PHE A 21 -26.34 8.23 5.92
N ASP A 22 -26.56 8.37 4.62
CA ASP A 22 -27.35 7.43 3.84
C ASP A 22 -26.69 6.05 3.92
N ILE A 23 -27.38 5.13 4.60
CA ILE A 23 -26.87 3.79 4.85
C ILE A 23 -26.93 3.02 3.53
N ASP A 24 -25.78 2.68 2.97
CA ASP A 24 -25.71 1.89 1.73
C ASP A 24 -26.41 0.53 1.89
N THR A 25 -27.51 0.36 1.17
CA THR A 25 -28.32 -0.86 1.17
C THR A 25 -27.60 -2.06 0.56
N ASN A 26 -26.48 -1.85 -0.16
CA ASN A 26 -25.61 -2.92 -0.62
C ASN A 26 -24.64 -3.40 0.46
N GLY A 27 -24.53 -2.69 1.58
CA GLY A 27 -23.69 -3.02 2.72
C GLY A 27 -22.21 -2.67 2.55
N TYR A 28 -21.40 -3.10 3.53
CA TYR A 28 -20.04 -2.62 3.74
C TYR A 28 -19.02 -3.76 3.78
N ILE A 29 -17.79 -3.45 3.43
CA ILE A 29 -16.62 -4.31 3.64
C ILE A 29 -15.66 -3.59 4.57
N VAL A 30 -15.30 -4.28 5.65
CA VAL A 30 -14.34 -3.83 6.66
C VAL A 30 -13.24 -4.88 6.72
N TYR A 31 -11.97 -4.49 6.83
CA TYR A 31 -10.89 -5.45 6.98
C TYR A 31 -9.71 -4.88 7.76
N CYS A 32 -8.91 -5.77 8.35
CA CYS A 32 -7.61 -5.39 8.87
C CYS A 32 -6.50 -5.54 7.81
N PRO A 33 -5.68 -4.51 7.52
CA PRO A 33 -4.45 -4.63 6.74
C PRO A 33 -3.34 -5.26 7.61
N CYS A 34 -3.62 -6.41 8.21
CA CYS A 34 -2.83 -7.03 9.28
C CYS A 34 -1.60 -7.83 8.80
N MET A 35 -1.25 -7.79 7.51
CA MET A 35 -0.12 -8.54 6.96
C MET A 35 0.96 -7.60 6.44
N GLY A 36 2.14 -7.66 7.09
CA GLY A 36 3.33 -6.92 6.69
C GLY A 36 3.27 -5.42 6.99
N ARG A 37 4.20 -4.67 6.39
CA ARG A 37 4.32 -3.20 6.55
C ARG A 37 3.59 -2.47 5.41
N PHE A 38 3.69 -1.15 5.37
CA PHE A 38 3.00 -0.28 4.41
C PHE A 38 2.96 -0.81 2.97
N GLY A 39 4.09 -1.25 2.39
CA GLY A 39 4.11 -1.78 1.02
C GLY A 39 3.19 -3.00 0.81
N ASN A 40 3.13 -3.92 1.78
CA ASN A 40 2.21 -5.07 1.74
C ASN A 40 0.76 -4.61 1.88
N GLN A 41 0.50 -3.70 2.82
CA GLN A 41 -0.82 -3.16 3.09
C GLN A 41 -1.38 -2.41 1.87
N ALA A 42 -0.53 -1.64 1.17
CA ALA A 42 -0.91 -0.92 -0.04
C ALA A 42 -1.18 -1.86 -1.22
N ASP A 43 -0.42 -2.95 -1.38
CA ASP A 43 -0.72 -4.00 -2.37
C ASP A 43 -2.09 -4.64 -2.10
N HIS A 44 -2.32 -5.03 -0.84
CA HIS A 44 -3.60 -5.57 -0.40
C HIS A 44 -4.77 -4.61 -0.59
N PHE A 45 -4.56 -3.32 -0.30
CA PHE A 45 -5.59 -2.30 -0.48
C PHE A 45 -6.09 -2.24 -1.93
N LEU A 46 -5.20 -2.36 -2.93
CA LEU A 46 -5.62 -2.38 -4.33
C LEU A 46 -6.53 -3.58 -4.64
N GLY A 47 -6.20 -4.76 -4.10
CA GLY A 47 -7.06 -5.94 -4.24
C GLY A 47 -8.41 -5.78 -3.53
N ALA A 48 -8.41 -5.28 -2.30
CA ALA A 48 -9.62 -5.07 -1.51
C ALA A 48 -10.54 -4.03 -2.16
N LEU A 49 -9.98 -2.99 -2.78
CA LEU A 49 -10.72 -2.00 -3.56
C LEU A 49 -11.39 -2.60 -4.80
N GLY A 50 -10.67 -3.45 -5.54
CA GLY A 50 -11.23 -4.21 -6.66
C GLY A 50 -12.36 -5.15 -6.22
N PHE A 51 -12.14 -5.87 -5.12
CA PHE A 51 -13.11 -6.79 -4.52
C PHE A 51 -14.39 -6.07 -4.08
N ALA A 52 -14.26 -4.95 -3.37
CA ALA A 52 -15.40 -4.16 -2.91
C ALA A 52 -16.25 -3.64 -4.08
N LYS A 53 -15.61 -3.19 -5.17
CA LYS A 53 -16.31 -2.80 -6.38
C LYS A 53 -17.07 -3.97 -7.01
N ALA A 54 -16.47 -5.15 -7.11
CA ALA A 54 -17.10 -6.31 -7.70
C ALA A 54 -18.35 -6.78 -6.92
N LEU A 55 -18.32 -6.66 -5.59
CA LEU A 55 -19.44 -6.96 -4.71
C LEU A 55 -20.45 -5.80 -4.59
N ASN A 56 -20.14 -4.62 -5.13
CA ASN A 56 -20.91 -3.38 -4.99
C ASN A 56 -21.14 -2.92 -3.54
N ARG A 57 -20.24 -3.30 -2.62
CA ARG A 57 -20.28 -2.95 -1.19
C ARG A 57 -19.38 -1.76 -0.91
N THR A 58 -19.83 -0.80 -0.11
CA THR A 58 -18.99 0.34 0.27
C THR A 58 -17.74 -0.14 1.03
N LEU A 59 -16.56 0.29 0.58
CA LEU A 59 -15.30 -0.06 1.26
C LEU A 59 -15.08 0.88 2.45
N VAL A 60 -14.98 0.32 3.64
CA VAL A 60 -14.48 1.05 4.81
C VAL A 60 -12.96 1.08 4.73
N LEU A 61 -12.42 2.26 4.45
CA LEU A 61 -10.99 2.51 4.31
C LEU A 61 -10.32 2.23 5.65
N PRO A 62 -9.45 1.20 5.74
CA PRO A 62 -8.82 0.89 7.00
C PRO A 62 -7.75 1.95 7.32
N PRO A 63 -7.47 2.19 8.61
CA PRO A 63 -6.23 2.85 8.96
C PRO A 63 -5.03 1.98 8.56
N TRP A 64 -3.92 2.61 8.24
CA TRP A 64 -2.63 1.97 8.05
C TRP A 64 -2.09 1.48 9.38
N VAL A 65 -1.50 0.29 9.39
CA VAL A 65 -0.86 -0.26 10.58
C VAL A 65 0.63 0.07 10.54
N GLU A 66 1.09 0.87 11.50
CA GLU A 66 2.53 1.14 11.67
C GLU A 66 3.07 0.47 12.93
N TYR A 67 4.33 0.04 12.84
CA TYR A 67 5.07 -0.57 13.93
C TYR A 67 6.18 0.37 14.35
N ARG A 68 6.27 0.65 15.64
CA ARG A 68 7.32 1.49 16.22
C ARG A 68 8.28 0.64 17.02
N THR A 69 9.58 0.89 16.83
CA THR A 69 10.63 0.19 17.56
C THR A 69 10.43 0.39 19.07
N GLY A 70 10.39 -0.71 19.82
CA GLY A 70 10.19 -0.69 21.27
C GLY A 70 8.73 -0.67 21.72
N GLU A 71 7.76 -0.49 20.81
CA GLU A 71 6.33 -0.56 21.14
C GLU A 71 5.79 -1.97 20.90
N THR A 72 5.04 -2.50 21.87
CA THR A 72 4.44 -3.85 21.78
C THR A 72 3.14 -3.87 20.99
N ARG A 73 2.46 -2.72 20.88
CA ARG A 73 1.23 -2.53 20.09
C ARG A 73 1.57 -1.78 18.80
N SER A 74 0.86 -2.11 17.73
CA SER A 74 0.89 -1.29 16.51
C SER A 74 -0.01 -0.07 16.66
N ILE A 75 0.30 0.98 15.91
CA ILE A 75 -0.56 2.16 15.80
C ILE A 75 -1.41 2.05 14.53
N GLN A 76 -2.61 2.63 14.59
CA GLN A 76 -3.54 2.71 13.47
C GLN A 76 -3.61 4.16 13.01
N VAL A 77 -3.02 4.43 11.85
CA VAL A 77 -2.96 5.77 11.25
C VAL A 77 -4.11 5.91 10.25
N PRO A 78 -5.04 6.86 10.43
CA PRO A 78 -6.17 7.03 9.52
C PRO A 78 -5.72 7.16 8.06
N PHE A 79 -6.53 6.64 7.13
CA PHE A 79 -6.19 6.58 5.71
C PHE A 79 -5.87 7.97 5.11
N ASP A 80 -6.64 8.98 5.54
CA ASP A 80 -6.60 10.36 5.05
C ASP A 80 -5.40 11.17 5.55
N ILE A 81 -4.65 10.65 6.54
CA ILE A 81 -3.36 11.21 6.94
C ILE A 81 -2.37 11.22 5.78
N TYR A 82 -2.48 10.25 4.86
CA TYR A 82 -1.58 10.14 3.71
C TYR A 82 -2.26 10.36 2.37
N PHE A 83 -3.51 9.92 2.20
CA PHE A 83 -4.15 9.82 0.89
C PHE A 83 -5.46 10.58 0.78
N ASN A 84 -5.78 11.04 -0.42
CA ASN A 84 -7.03 11.73 -0.68
C ASN A 84 -8.20 10.74 -0.82
N VAL A 85 -9.11 10.74 0.16
CA VAL A 85 -10.32 9.89 0.17
C VAL A 85 -11.19 10.09 -1.08
N SER A 86 -11.35 11.33 -1.55
CA SER A 86 -12.18 11.63 -2.72
C SER A 86 -11.69 10.95 -4.00
N LYS A 87 -10.38 10.69 -4.11
CA LYS A 87 -9.79 9.99 -5.25
C LYS A 87 -10.13 8.51 -5.24
N VAL A 88 -10.17 7.87 -4.07
CA VAL A 88 -10.69 6.51 -3.94
C VAL A 88 -12.19 6.47 -4.25
N GLN A 89 -12.95 7.44 -3.73
CA GLN A 89 -14.40 7.55 -3.95
C GLN A 89 -14.76 7.71 -5.44
N SER A 90 -13.88 8.33 -6.24
CA SER A 90 -14.09 8.42 -7.69
C SER A 90 -14.08 7.07 -8.43
N PHE A 91 -13.52 6.02 -7.82
CA PHE A 91 -13.55 4.66 -8.36
C PHE A 91 -14.72 3.83 -7.85
N HIS A 92 -14.96 3.89 -6.54
CA HIS A 92 -15.95 3.10 -5.84
C HIS A 92 -16.33 3.74 -4.51
N LYS A 93 -17.54 3.45 -4.01
CA LYS A 93 -18.03 3.95 -2.73
C LYS A 93 -17.06 3.57 -1.61
N ALA A 94 -16.62 4.58 -0.86
CA ALA A 94 -15.70 4.40 0.26
C ALA A 94 -15.90 5.46 1.33
N LEU A 95 -15.58 5.11 2.58
CA LEU A 95 -15.54 6.03 3.73
C LEU A 95 -14.46 5.62 4.73
N LEU A 96 -14.06 6.55 5.60
CA LEU A 96 -13.09 6.28 6.66
C LEU A 96 -13.65 5.32 7.72
N MET A 97 -12.79 4.48 8.29
CA MET A 97 -13.12 3.61 9.43
C MET A 97 -13.68 4.39 10.60
N GLU A 98 -13.11 5.55 10.91
CA GLU A 98 -13.54 6.45 11.98
C GLU A 98 -15.00 6.87 11.78
N ASN A 99 -15.35 7.28 10.55
CA ASN A 99 -16.71 7.71 10.21
C ASN A 99 -17.68 6.51 10.22
N PHE A 100 -17.25 5.36 9.69
CA PHE A 100 -18.07 4.15 9.72
C PHE A 100 -18.41 3.74 11.17
N MET A 101 -17.40 3.71 12.04
CA MET A 101 -17.56 3.28 13.42
C MET A 101 -18.34 4.27 14.28
N ARG A 102 -18.26 5.58 14.00
CA ARG A 102 -19.01 6.62 14.69
C ARG A 102 -20.48 6.67 14.22
N ASP A 103 -20.72 6.68 12.91
CA ASP A 103 -22.01 7.13 12.36
C ASP A 103 -22.89 5.98 11.85
N ILE A 104 -22.29 4.86 11.42
CA ILE A 104 -22.99 3.77 10.72
C ILE A 104 -23.02 2.48 11.55
N ALA A 105 -21.88 2.04 12.08
CA ALA A 105 -21.78 0.79 12.84
C ALA A 105 -22.77 0.68 14.00
N PRO A 106 -23.05 1.74 14.79
CA PRO A 106 -24.05 1.65 15.88
C PRO A 106 -25.47 1.35 15.38
N LYS A 107 -25.79 1.72 14.13
CA LYS A 107 -27.11 1.53 13.52
C LYS A 107 -27.30 0.12 12.93
N ILE A 108 -26.28 -0.42 12.24
CA ILE A 108 -26.39 -1.66 11.42
C ILE A 108 -25.42 -2.79 11.80
N TRP A 109 -24.48 -2.54 12.70
CA TRP A 109 -23.41 -3.48 13.07
C TRP A 109 -23.08 -3.40 14.57
N GLN A 110 -24.10 -3.63 15.37
CA GLN A 110 -24.05 -3.54 16.83
C GLN A 110 -23.09 -4.58 17.41
N SER A 111 -22.46 -4.26 18.54
CA SER A 111 -21.43 -5.11 19.18
C SER A 111 -21.87 -6.56 19.40
N LYS A 112 -23.16 -6.79 19.70
CA LYS A 112 -23.73 -8.13 19.94
C LYS A 112 -23.89 -9.00 18.68
N GLU A 113 -23.64 -8.44 17.49
CA GLU A 113 -23.89 -9.08 16.19
C GLU A 113 -22.65 -9.14 15.30
N ARG A 114 -21.49 -8.64 15.77
CA ARG A 114 -20.28 -8.55 14.95
C ARG A 114 -19.70 -9.93 14.67
N VAL A 115 -19.69 -10.31 13.40
CA VAL A 115 -19.13 -11.56 12.89
C VAL A 115 -17.80 -11.30 12.18
N SER A 116 -16.78 -12.08 12.51
CA SER A 116 -15.48 -12.03 11.83
C SER A 116 -15.42 -13.05 10.68
N PHE A 117 -14.82 -12.65 9.55
CA PHE A 117 -14.70 -13.47 8.34
C PHE A 117 -13.26 -13.97 8.15
N CYS A 118 -13.12 -15.26 7.88
CA CYS A 118 -11.86 -15.91 7.49
C CYS A 118 -12.14 -17.14 6.62
N TYR A 119 -11.13 -17.64 5.91
CA TYR A 119 -11.32 -18.77 4.98
C TYR A 119 -11.74 -20.06 5.72
N SER A 120 -11.08 -20.31 6.85
CA SER A 120 -11.28 -21.45 7.74
C SER A 120 -10.83 -21.06 9.15
N ALA A 121 -11.09 -21.93 10.13
CA ALA A 121 -10.57 -21.79 11.49
C ALA A 121 -9.06 -21.52 11.48
N ARG A 122 -8.60 -20.58 12.32
CA ARG A 122 -7.21 -20.16 12.43
C ARG A 122 -6.64 -20.56 13.79
N GLY A 123 -5.40 -21.06 13.83
CA GLY A 123 -4.76 -21.44 15.10
C GLY A 123 -5.29 -22.78 15.64
N LYS A 124 -5.36 -22.91 16.97
CA LYS A 124 -5.76 -24.16 17.66
C LYS A 124 -7.25 -24.23 18.02
N GLY A 125 -8.07 -23.28 17.57
CA GLY A 125 -9.49 -23.20 17.93
C GLY A 125 -10.40 -23.24 16.71
N ASP A 126 -11.71 -23.26 16.97
CA ASP A 126 -12.77 -23.40 15.96
C ASP A 126 -13.30 -22.04 15.47
N SER A 127 -12.45 -21.01 15.47
CA SER A 127 -12.84 -19.62 15.19
C SER A 127 -11.83 -18.93 14.27
N CYS A 128 -12.19 -17.75 13.77
CA CYS A 128 -11.28 -16.91 13.00
C CYS A 128 -10.15 -16.30 13.84
N ASN A 129 -10.27 -16.30 15.18
CA ASN A 129 -9.27 -15.74 16.10
C ASN A 129 -8.83 -14.34 15.65
N ALA A 130 -9.82 -13.49 15.35
CA ALA A 130 -9.66 -12.22 14.64
C ALA A 130 -8.78 -11.19 15.35
N LYS A 131 -8.55 -11.37 16.65
CA LYS A 131 -7.79 -10.47 17.52
C LYS A 131 -6.50 -11.10 18.06
N ASP A 132 -6.16 -12.32 17.62
CA ASP A 132 -4.99 -13.03 18.15
C ASP A 132 -3.69 -12.44 17.58
N GLY A 133 -2.87 -11.89 18.49
CA GLY A 133 -1.56 -11.32 18.19
C GLY A 133 -1.59 -9.86 17.70
N ASN A 134 -0.41 -9.34 17.39
CA ASN A 134 -0.20 -8.00 16.84
C ASN A 134 0.07 -8.14 15.32
N PRO A 135 -0.66 -7.43 14.43
CA PRO A 135 -1.52 -6.26 14.69
C PRO A 135 -3.01 -6.54 14.86
N PHE A 136 -3.44 -7.79 14.79
CA PHE A 136 -4.85 -8.18 14.85
C PHE A 136 -5.60 -7.57 16.04
N GLY A 137 -5.17 -7.85 17.27
CA GLY A 137 -5.86 -7.33 18.47
C GLY A 137 -5.82 -5.81 18.54
N SER A 138 -4.64 -5.21 18.33
CA SER A 138 -4.47 -3.75 18.41
C SER A 138 -5.33 -3.01 17.40
N PHE A 139 -5.44 -3.51 16.17
CA PHE A 139 -6.26 -2.91 15.13
C PHE A 139 -7.74 -2.84 15.50
N TRP A 140 -8.32 -3.97 15.94
CA TRP A 140 -9.74 -4.02 16.28
C TRP A 140 -10.05 -3.30 17.61
N ASP A 141 -9.13 -3.36 18.58
CA ASP A 141 -9.24 -2.65 19.85
C ASP A 141 -9.34 -1.13 19.68
N THR A 142 -8.61 -0.56 18.71
CA THR A 142 -8.60 0.89 18.45
C THR A 142 -10.00 1.46 18.16
N TYR A 143 -10.93 0.63 17.67
CA TYR A 143 -12.31 1.01 17.40
C TYR A 143 -13.33 0.29 18.30
N ASN A 144 -12.87 -0.30 19.42
CA ASN A 144 -13.71 -1.08 20.33
C ASN A 144 -14.52 -2.16 19.60
N ILE A 145 -13.85 -2.90 18.70
CA ILE A 145 -14.43 -4.01 17.97
C ILE A 145 -14.08 -5.33 18.65
N ASP A 146 -15.12 -6.02 19.11
CA ASP A 146 -15.10 -7.43 19.50
C ASP A 146 -16.04 -8.22 18.60
N PHE A 147 -15.70 -9.47 18.35
CA PHE A 147 -16.48 -10.38 17.51
C PHE A 147 -17.13 -11.44 18.37
N VAL A 148 -18.42 -11.66 18.18
CA VAL A 148 -19.19 -12.67 18.91
C VAL A 148 -19.26 -14.00 18.17
N LYS A 149 -18.97 -14.00 16.86
CA LYS A 149 -19.04 -15.17 15.97
C LYS A 149 -17.95 -15.12 14.91
N SER A 150 -17.70 -16.27 14.30
CA SER A 150 -16.84 -16.44 13.13
C SER A 150 -17.65 -17.00 11.97
N GLU A 151 -17.39 -16.50 10.77
CA GLU A 151 -17.96 -16.99 9.51
C GLU A 151 -16.82 -17.49 8.62
N PHE A 152 -16.93 -18.75 8.20
CA PHE A 152 -15.97 -19.37 7.30
C PHE A 152 -16.49 -19.32 5.88
N TYR A 153 -15.83 -18.51 5.05
CA TYR A 153 -16.29 -18.30 3.68
C TYR A 153 -15.75 -19.34 2.69
N GLY A 154 -14.90 -20.28 3.12
CA GLY A 154 -14.48 -21.39 2.27
C GLY A 154 -15.70 -22.13 1.71
N PRO A 155 -15.78 -22.40 0.39
CA PRO A 155 -14.69 -22.40 -0.59
C PRO A 155 -14.52 -21.11 -1.41
N LEU A 156 -15.18 -19.99 -1.05
CA LEU A 156 -15.03 -18.73 -1.79
C LEU A 156 -13.59 -18.20 -1.71
N HIS A 157 -13.17 -17.48 -2.75
CA HIS A 157 -11.88 -16.82 -2.82
C HIS A 157 -12.03 -15.35 -3.27
N TYR A 158 -10.94 -14.59 -3.28
CA TYR A 158 -10.99 -13.15 -3.56
C TYR A 158 -10.77 -12.78 -5.04
N ASP A 159 -10.39 -13.76 -5.89
CA ASP A 159 -10.28 -13.51 -7.33
C ASP A 159 -11.67 -13.32 -7.96
N VAL A 160 -11.99 -12.06 -8.27
CA VAL A 160 -13.25 -11.63 -8.90
C VAL A 160 -13.12 -11.37 -10.40
N HIS A 161 -11.95 -11.62 -10.98
CA HIS A 161 -11.65 -11.28 -12.38
C HIS A 161 -11.73 -12.48 -13.32
N HIS A 162 -11.40 -13.68 -12.82
CA HIS A 162 -11.25 -14.87 -13.67
C HIS A 162 -12.37 -15.91 -13.51
N THR A 163 -13.31 -15.69 -12.57
CA THR A 163 -14.44 -16.60 -12.31
C THR A 163 -15.70 -15.80 -11.95
N ASP A 164 -16.82 -16.49 -11.75
CA ASP A 164 -18.09 -15.91 -11.28
C ASP A 164 -18.08 -15.60 -9.77
N MET A 165 -16.91 -15.51 -9.15
CA MET A 165 -16.74 -15.40 -7.70
C MET A 165 -17.54 -14.23 -7.09
N ALA A 166 -17.59 -13.09 -7.77
CA ALA A 166 -18.39 -11.94 -7.31
C ALA A 166 -19.89 -12.28 -7.18
N VAL A 167 -20.43 -13.11 -8.08
CA VAL A 167 -21.81 -13.60 -8.03
C VAL A 167 -21.98 -14.57 -6.87
N GLN A 168 -21.04 -15.49 -6.67
CA GLN A 168 -21.07 -16.44 -5.56
C GLN A 168 -21.06 -15.73 -4.20
N TRP A 169 -20.19 -14.74 -4.01
CA TRP A 169 -20.16 -13.89 -2.81
C TRP A 169 -21.49 -13.18 -2.57
N LYS A 170 -22.06 -12.55 -3.61
CA LYS A 170 -23.34 -11.83 -3.50
C LYS A 170 -24.52 -12.75 -3.17
N ARG A 171 -24.49 -13.99 -3.68
CA ARG A 171 -25.50 -15.02 -3.39
C ARG A 171 -25.39 -15.56 -1.96
N GLN A 172 -24.18 -15.86 -1.51
CA GLN A 172 -23.96 -16.44 -0.18
C GLN A 172 -24.09 -15.40 0.94
N TYR A 173 -23.67 -14.16 0.68
CA TYR A 173 -23.67 -13.07 1.65
C TYR A 173 -24.46 -11.85 1.14
N PRO A 174 -25.80 -11.96 1.01
CA PRO A 174 -26.63 -10.84 0.59
C PRO A 174 -26.64 -9.73 1.65
N ALA A 175 -26.67 -8.47 1.21
CA ALA A 175 -26.58 -7.29 2.08
C ALA A 175 -27.68 -7.20 3.15
N LEU A 176 -28.88 -7.70 2.84
CA LEU A 176 -30.03 -7.72 3.75
C LEU A 176 -29.75 -8.51 5.04
N HIS A 177 -29.00 -9.61 4.95
CA HIS A 177 -28.65 -10.45 6.10
C HIS A 177 -27.23 -10.23 6.58
N TRP A 178 -26.36 -9.75 5.69
CA TRP A 178 -24.95 -9.48 5.95
C TRP A 178 -24.63 -8.04 5.58
N PRO A 179 -25.06 -7.06 6.40
CA PRO A 179 -24.84 -5.64 6.11
C PRO A 179 -23.36 -5.27 6.17
N VAL A 180 -22.53 -6.02 6.91
CA VAL A 180 -21.09 -5.80 7.04
C VAL A 180 -20.33 -7.12 6.91
N LEU A 181 -19.38 -7.16 5.99
CA LEU A 181 -18.41 -8.25 5.86
C LEU A 181 -17.08 -7.81 6.49
N ALA A 182 -16.78 -8.29 7.70
CA ALA A 182 -15.62 -7.87 8.48
C ALA A 182 -14.49 -8.92 8.44
N PHE A 183 -13.52 -8.72 7.55
CA PHE A 183 -12.46 -9.70 7.29
C PHE A 183 -11.27 -9.55 8.24
N THR A 184 -10.81 -10.68 8.78
CA THR A 184 -9.63 -10.71 9.68
C THR A 184 -8.31 -10.31 8.99
N GLY A 185 -8.26 -10.36 7.67
CA GLY A 185 -7.19 -9.85 6.82
C GLY A 185 -7.76 -9.25 5.55
N ALA A 186 -6.93 -8.64 4.72
CA ALA A 186 -7.41 -8.05 3.48
C ALA A 186 -8.06 -9.09 2.54
N PRO A 187 -9.25 -8.80 1.97
CA PRO A 187 -9.86 -9.66 0.96
C PRO A 187 -9.17 -9.47 -0.40
N ALA A 188 -7.89 -9.82 -0.47
CA ALA A 188 -6.99 -9.55 -1.57
C ALA A 188 -5.84 -10.57 -1.65
N SER A 189 -5.29 -10.75 -2.85
CA SER A 189 -4.04 -11.48 -3.04
C SER A 189 -2.82 -10.59 -2.74
N PHE A 190 -1.70 -11.22 -2.39
CA PHE A 190 -0.38 -10.60 -2.34
C PHE A 190 0.66 -11.47 -3.07
N PRO A 191 1.48 -10.91 -3.98
CA PRO A 191 1.44 -9.53 -4.46
C PRO A 191 0.11 -9.17 -5.15
N VAL A 192 -0.12 -7.88 -5.35
CA VAL A 192 -1.35 -7.41 -6.01
C VAL A 192 -1.55 -8.08 -7.38
N GLN A 193 -2.76 -8.53 -7.69
CA GLN A 193 -3.10 -9.08 -9.01
C GLN A 193 -2.89 -8.05 -10.13
N LEU A 194 -2.53 -8.52 -11.33
CA LEU A 194 -2.24 -7.66 -12.49
C LEU A 194 -3.42 -6.72 -12.81
N GLU A 195 -4.64 -7.23 -12.73
CA GLU A 195 -5.89 -6.53 -13.04
C GLU A 195 -6.13 -5.35 -12.09
N ASN A 196 -5.66 -5.47 -10.84
CA ASN A 196 -5.83 -4.47 -9.78
C ASN A 196 -4.67 -3.46 -9.73
N LYS A 197 -3.54 -3.72 -10.41
CA LYS A 197 -2.37 -2.82 -10.44
C LYS A 197 -2.73 -1.39 -10.85
N LYS A 198 -3.58 -1.26 -11.88
CA LYS A 198 -4.06 0.02 -12.43
C LYS A 198 -4.89 0.85 -11.44
N LEU A 199 -5.40 0.24 -10.36
CA LEU A 199 -6.19 0.94 -9.35
C LEU A 199 -5.35 1.91 -8.52
N HIS A 200 -4.03 1.81 -8.59
CA HIS A 200 -3.12 2.75 -7.93
C HIS A 200 -3.33 4.20 -8.40
N LYS A 201 -4.00 4.45 -9.53
CA LYS A 201 -4.36 5.81 -9.99
C LYS A 201 -5.35 6.52 -9.07
N TYR A 202 -6.02 5.78 -8.19
CA TYR A 202 -6.96 6.31 -7.20
C TYR A 202 -6.32 6.47 -5.81
N VAL A 203 -5.04 6.10 -5.67
CA VAL A 203 -4.26 6.26 -4.44
C VAL A 203 -3.36 7.47 -4.59
N GLU A 204 -3.94 8.66 -4.46
CA GLU A 204 -3.19 9.92 -4.55
C GLU A 204 -2.86 10.45 -3.17
N TRP A 205 -1.60 10.87 -2.98
CA TRP A 205 -1.15 11.60 -1.79
C TRP A 205 -2.04 12.82 -1.52
N ASN A 206 -2.35 13.08 -0.26
CA ASN A 206 -3.07 14.28 0.16
C ASN A 206 -2.20 15.55 -0.01
N THR A 207 -2.82 16.71 0.10
CA THR A 207 -2.14 18.00 -0.12
C THR A 207 -0.98 18.24 0.84
N ASP A 208 -1.10 17.83 2.11
CA ASP A 208 -0.03 17.96 3.10
C ASP A 208 1.23 17.17 2.70
N MET A 209 1.07 15.88 2.36
CA MET A 209 2.19 15.04 1.93
C MET A 209 2.82 15.55 0.63
N LEU A 210 2.00 16.02 -0.30
CA LEU A 210 2.49 16.63 -1.53
C LEU A 210 3.31 17.90 -1.27
N ASN A 211 2.83 18.76 -0.38
CA ASN A 211 3.52 19.98 0.01
C ASN A 211 4.85 19.67 0.69
N LYS A 212 4.89 18.68 1.59
CA LYS A 212 6.12 18.21 2.24
C LYS A 212 7.15 17.71 1.22
N ALA A 213 6.74 16.87 0.27
CA ALA A 213 7.61 16.36 -0.78
C ALA A 213 8.16 17.49 -1.67
N VAL A 214 7.30 18.42 -2.08
CA VAL A 214 7.71 19.59 -2.90
C VAL A 214 8.64 20.51 -2.12
N ALA A 215 8.37 20.76 -0.85
CA ALA A 215 9.22 21.59 0.01
C ALA A 215 10.60 20.96 0.17
N PHE A 216 10.67 19.65 0.46
CA PHE A 216 11.95 18.93 0.53
C PHE A 216 12.75 19.07 -0.77
N ILE A 217 12.14 18.75 -1.91
CA ILE A 217 12.81 18.82 -3.22
C ILE A 217 13.34 20.24 -3.49
N LYS A 218 12.53 21.27 -3.24
CA LYS A 218 12.92 22.67 -3.52
C LYS A 218 13.98 23.22 -2.58
N GLN A 219 13.96 22.81 -1.31
CA GLN A 219 14.82 23.39 -0.27
C GLN A 219 16.12 22.62 -0.05
N LYS A 220 16.12 21.30 -0.31
CA LYS A 220 17.24 20.42 0.01
C LYS A 220 18.01 19.96 -1.21
N LEU A 221 17.35 19.81 -2.36
CA LEU A 221 18.01 19.36 -3.59
C LEU A 221 18.42 20.55 -4.46
N PRO A 222 19.57 20.49 -5.15
CA PRO A 222 19.97 21.50 -6.11
C PRO A 222 18.97 21.56 -7.27
N ARG A 223 18.83 22.75 -7.87
CA ARG A 223 17.96 22.95 -9.04
C ARG A 223 18.44 22.10 -10.21
N GLY A 224 17.59 21.20 -10.70
CA GLY A 224 17.85 20.31 -11.82
C GLY A 224 17.11 18.98 -11.64
N ALA A 225 17.41 18.01 -12.49
CA ALA A 225 16.86 16.67 -12.34
C ALA A 225 17.55 15.92 -11.18
N PHE A 226 16.85 14.97 -10.57
CA PHE A 226 17.43 14.09 -9.56
C PHE A 226 17.06 12.62 -9.78
N VAL A 227 17.96 11.74 -9.32
CA VAL A 227 17.72 10.30 -9.28
C VAL A 227 17.25 9.93 -7.87
N GLY A 228 16.03 9.41 -7.76
CA GLY A 228 15.56 8.78 -6.54
C GLY A 228 16.00 7.33 -6.49
N ILE A 229 16.56 6.88 -5.39
CA ILE A 229 16.91 5.47 -5.19
C ILE A 229 16.30 4.92 -3.92
N HIS A 230 15.88 3.65 -3.97
CA HIS A 230 15.47 2.90 -2.79
C HIS A 230 16.48 1.79 -2.49
N LEU A 231 17.07 1.86 -1.31
CA LEU A 231 17.96 0.84 -0.78
C LEU A 231 17.21 0.05 0.29
N ARG A 232 16.99 -1.24 0.01
CA ARG A 232 16.36 -2.16 0.95
C ARG A 232 17.45 -3.09 1.49
N ASN A 233 17.95 -2.80 2.69
CA ASN A 233 19.12 -3.44 3.27
C ASN A 233 19.03 -3.60 4.80
N GLY A 234 17.81 -3.59 5.36
CA GLY A 234 17.54 -4.04 6.72
C GLY A 234 17.93 -5.51 6.96
N ILE A 235 18.24 -5.86 8.21
CA ILE A 235 18.69 -7.22 8.57
C ILE A 235 17.64 -8.29 8.27
N ASP A 236 16.35 -7.95 8.42
CA ASP A 236 15.22 -8.81 8.05
C ASP A 236 15.17 -9.05 6.54
N TRP A 237 15.50 -8.03 5.75
CA TRP A 237 15.58 -8.11 4.31
C TRP A 237 16.75 -8.96 3.82
N VAL A 238 17.91 -8.85 4.45
CA VAL A 238 19.08 -9.69 4.14
C VAL A 238 18.69 -11.17 4.22
N ARG A 239 18.01 -11.57 5.31
CA ARG A 239 17.53 -12.94 5.49
C ARG A 239 16.47 -13.33 4.46
N ALA A 240 15.52 -12.44 4.15
CA ALA A 240 14.51 -12.71 3.12
C ALA A 240 15.15 -13.00 1.75
N CYS A 241 16.25 -12.31 1.41
CA CYS A 241 16.97 -12.50 0.15
C CYS A 241 17.75 -13.83 0.07
N GLU A 242 18.01 -14.52 1.18
CA GLU A 242 18.63 -15.86 1.17
C GLU A 242 17.75 -16.89 0.44
N PHE A 243 16.43 -16.68 0.41
CA PHE A 243 15.44 -17.58 -0.20
C PHE A 243 15.09 -17.23 -1.66
N ILE A 244 15.78 -16.26 -2.27
CA ILE A 244 15.42 -15.77 -3.61
C ILE A 244 15.55 -16.87 -4.70
N SER A 245 16.49 -17.80 -4.52
CA SER A 245 16.74 -18.90 -5.45
C SER A 245 15.63 -19.95 -5.46
N SER A 246 14.94 -20.15 -4.33
CA SER A 246 13.83 -21.10 -4.20
C SER A 246 12.47 -20.47 -4.41
N THR A 247 12.36 -19.14 -4.33
CA THR A 247 11.08 -18.41 -4.43
C THR A 247 11.17 -17.31 -5.51
N PRO A 248 11.04 -17.65 -6.81
CA PRO A 248 11.22 -16.68 -7.89
C PRO A 248 10.16 -15.56 -7.91
N ASN A 249 8.96 -15.83 -7.39
CA ASN A 249 7.87 -14.85 -7.26
C ASN A 249 7.82 -14.21 -5.85
N LEU A 250 8.95 -14.10 -5.16
CA LEU A 250 8.99 -13.56 -3.81
C LEU A 250 8.49 -12.11 -3.79
N PHE A 251 7.49 -11.84 -2.94
CA PHE A 251 6.94 -10.50 -2.70
C PHE A 251 6.56 -9.80 -4.02
N ALA A 252 7.16 -8.65 -4.33
CA ALA A 252 6.80 -7.83 -5.48
C ALA A 252 7.65 -8.10 -6.74
N ALA A 253 8.40 -9.20 -6.79
CA ALA A 253 9.22 -9.59 -7.95
C ALA A 253 8.49 -9.50 -9.32
N PRO A 254 7.17 -9.82 -9.43
CA PRO A 254 6.43 -9.64 -10.68
C PRO A 254 6.48 -8.24 -11.29
N GLN A 255 6.76 -7.18 -10.52
CA GLN A 255 6.84 -5.82 -11.04
C GLN A 255 7.94 -5.62 -12.10
N CYS A 256 9.02 -6.40 -12.03
CA CYS A 256 10.08 -6.39 -13.04
C CYS A 256 10.04 -7.64 -13.92
N LEU A 257 9.83 -8.81 -13.31
CA LEU A 257 9.96 -10.11 -13.97
C LEU A 257 8.71 -10.54 -14.73
N GLY A 258 7.57 -9.87 -14.46
CA GLY A 258 6.26 -10.25 -14.95
C GLY A 258 5.60 -11.35 -14.09
N TYR A 259 4.29 -11.48 -14.20
CA TYR A 259 3.49 -12.34 -13.33
C TYR A 259 3.69 -13.85 -13.60
N ARG A 260 4.25 -14.20 -14.77
CA ARG A 260 4.64 -15.57 -15.11
C ARG A 260 6.16 -15.70 -15.32
N ASN A 261 6.96 -14.76 -14.78
CA ASN A 261 8.41 -14.69 -14.97
C ASN A 261 8.84 -14.57 -16.44
N GLU A 262 8.03 -13.88 -17.26
CA GLU A 262 8.24 -13.71 -18.69
C GLU A 262 9.54 -12.95 -19.01
N ARG A 263 10.09 -12.21 -18.04
CA ARG A 263 11.31 -11.38 -18.20
C ARG A 263 12.51 -11.92 -17.42
N GLY A 264 12.46 -13.20 -17.02
CA GLY A 264 13.56 -13.89 -16.35
C GLY A 264 13.24 -14.26 -14.89
N LYS A 265 14.28 -14.69 -14.17
CA LYS A 265 14.17 -15.15 -12.77
C LYS A 265 14.73 -14.13 -11.80
N ALA A 266 14.19 -14.10 -10.58
CA ALA A 266 14.72 -13.28 -9.52
C ALA A 266 16.15 -13.70 -9.16
N THR A 267 17.02 -12.72 -8.94
CA THR A 267 18.43 -12.94 -8.60
C THR A 267 18.79 -12.24 -7.30
N SER A 268 19.85 -12.69 -6.63
CA SER A 268 20.36 -12.03 -5.43
C SER A 268 20.74 -10.57 -5.70
N ALA A 269 21.22 -10.25 -6.90
CA ALA A 269 21.53 -8.87 -7.31
C ALA A 269 20.29 -7.97 -7.40
N MET A 270 19.11 -8.53 -7.70
CA MET A 270 17.84 -7.80 -7.70
C MET A 270 17.27 -7.62 -6.28
N CYS A 271 17.54 -8.58 -5.39
CA CYS A 271 17.03 -8.59 -4.02
C CYS A 271 17.91 -7.78 -3.05
N LEU A 272 19.23 -7.99 -3.09
CA LEU A 272 20.22 -7.36 -2.23
C LEU A 272 21.46 -6.99 -3.08
N PRO A 273 21.40 -5.86 -3.81
CA PRO A 273 22.49 -5.46 -4.71
C PRO A 273 23.76 -5.11 -3.94
N SER A 274 24.93 -5.47 -4.51
CA SER A 274 26.23 -5.03 -3.99
C SER A 274 26.45 -3.54 -4.22
N PHE A 275 27.33 -2.93 -3.42
CA PHE A 275 27.70 -1.52 -3.59
C PHE A 275 28.21 -1.20 -5.01
N ASP A 276 29.06 -2.07 -5.56
CA ASP A 276 29.59 -1.89 -6.93
C ASP A 276 28.50 -1.89 -7.98
N LEU A 277 27.47 -2.72 -7.82
CA LEU A 277 26.31 -2.75 -8.71
C LEU A 277 25.51 -1.45 -8.58
N ILE A 278 25.23 -1.02 -7.34
CA ILE A 278 24.53 0.24 -7.05
C ILE A 278 25.24 1.41 -7.75
N VAL A 279 26.55 1.55 -7.52
CA VAL A 279 27.36 2.64 -8.11
C VAL A 279 27.37 2.55 -9.65
N ARG A 280 27.52 1.36 -10.22
CA ARG A 280 27.53 1.17 -11.69
C ARG A 280 26.20 1.59 -12.32
N HIS A 281 25.09 1.12 -11.77
CA HIS A 281 23.75 1.45 -12.24
C HIS A 281 23.47 2.95 -12.09
N LEU A 282 23.83 3.52 -10.94
CA LEU A 282 23.63 4.94 -10.67
C LEU A 282 24.44 5.82 -11.64
N LYS A 283 25.74 5.52 -11.84
CA LYS A 283 26.58 6.22 -12.83
C LYS A 283 26.04 6.11 -14.24
N ARG A 284 25.48 4.96 -14.63
CA ARG A 284 24.85 4.76 -15.94
C ARG A 284 23.63 5.66 -16.12
N VAL A 285 22.74 5.72 -15.12
CA VAL A 285 21.57 6.61 -15.15
C VAL A 285 22.00 8.07 -15.17
N ILE A 286 22.99 8.46 -14.36
CA ILE A 286 23.48 9.85 -14.33
C ILE A 286 24.06 10.29 -15.67
N ARG A 287 24.87 9.46 -16.33
CA ARG A 287 25.49 9.80 -17.64
C ARG A 287 24.50 9.88 -18.78
N ASN A 288 23.46 9.05 -18.75
CA ASN A 288 22.46 8.97 -19.82
C ASN A 288 21.25 9.87 -19.56
N GLY A 289 21.13 10.42 -18.37
CA GLY A 289 20.02 11.28 -17.98
C GLY A 289 20.31 12.75 -18.23
N ASN A 290 19.25 13.52 -18.44
CA ASN A 290 19.35 14.94 -18.73
C ASN A 290 19.39 15.76 -17.44
N ASP A 291 20.39 16.63 -17.33
CA ASP A 291 20.53 17.63 -16.26
C ASP A 291 20.42 17.05 -14.83
N ILE A 292 20.95 15.85 -14.60
CA ILE A 292 20.95 15.24 -13.26
C ILE A 292 21.95 15.99 -12.36
N LYS A 293 21.44 16.59 -11.28
CA LYS A 293 22.22 17.37 -10.31
C LYS A 293 22.30 16.75 -8.93
N SER A 294 21.49 15.75 -8.61
CA SER A 294 21.52 15.12 -7.29
C SER A 294 20.96 13.71 -7.28
N VAL A 295 21.26 12.99 -6.20
CA VAL A 295 20.68 11.70 -5.86
C VAL A 295 19.96 11.83 -4.53
N PHE A 296 18.72 11.34 -4.46
CA PHE A 296 17.96 11.19 -3.22
C PHE A 296 17.88 9.71 -2.83
N VAL A 297 18.19 9.40 -1.57
CA VAL A 297 18.23 8.03 -1.04
C VAL A 297 17.14 7.84 0.02
N ALA A 298 16.25 6.89 -0.25
CA ALA A 298 15.37 6.29 0.75
C ALA A 298 15.94 4.94 1.16
N SER A 299 16.03 4.67 2.47
CA SER A 299 16.52 3.40 2.99
C SER A 299 15.80 2.97 4.26
N ASP A 300 15.63 1.67 4.44
CA ASP A 300 15.10 1.10 5.67
C ASP A 300 16.17 0.88 6.76
N ASN A 301 17.44 1.03 6.41
CA ASN A 301 18.55 0.86 7.35
C ASN A 301 19.76 1.73 6.97
N ASN A 302 20.65 1.24 6.09
CA ASN A 302 21.85 1.96 5.68
C ASN A 302 21.57 2.80 4.42
N TYR A 303 21.72 4.11 4.52
CA TYR A 303 21.55 5.06 3.41
C TYR A 303 22.79 5.18 2.51
N MET A 304 23.94 4.65 2.93
CA MET A 304 25.20 4.67 2.18
C MET A 304 25.65 6.07 1.74
N ILE A 305 25.34 7.11 2.52
CA ILE A 305 25.52 8.51 2.10
C ILE A 305 27.00 8.82 1.87
N GLU A 306 27.88 8.42 2.79
CA GLU A 306 29.31 8.70 2.69
C GLU A 306 29.94 7.96 1.51
N GLU A 307 29.62 6.68 1.35
CA GLU A 307 30.15 5.82 0.30
C GLU A 307 29.68 6.29 -1.08
N LEU A 308 28.39 6.61 -1.23
CA LEU A 308 27.82 7.13 -2.47
C LEU A 308 28.38 8.52 -2.81
N THR A 309 28.54 9.40 -1.82
CA THR A 309 29.14 10.73 -2.02
C THR A 309 30.56 10.59 -2.55
N LYS A 310 31.37 9.71 -1.95
CA LYS A 310 32.73 9.42 -2.44
C LYS A 310 32.72 8.84 -3.86
N ALA A 311 31.81 7.90 -4.14
CA ALA A 311 31.74 7.23 -5.43
C ALA A 311 31.30 8.16 -6.58
N LEU A 312 30.51 9.20 -6.27
CA LEU A 312 29.96 10.17 -7.23
C LEU A 312 30.70 11.52 -7.27
N ALA A 313 31.70 11.73 -6.41
CA ALA A 313 32.44 13.01 -6.30
C ALA A 313 32.95 13.54 -7.65
N ARG A 314 33.51 12.67 -8.50
CA ARG A 314 34.02 13.04 -9.85
C ARG A 314 32.94 13.49 -10.83
N MET A 315 31.67 13.18 -10.55
CA MET A 315 30.54 13.60 -11.37
C MET A 315 29.89 14.88 -10.83
N GLU A 316 30.36 15.39 -9.68
CA GLU A 316 29.81 16.58 -9.02
C GLU A 316 28.30 16.44 -8.71
N VAL A 317 27.87 15.21 -8.40
CA VAL A 317 26.48 14.86 -8.06
C VAL A 317 26.38 14.57 -6.56
N PRO A 318 25.90 15.53 -5.75
CA PRO A 318 25.67 15.33 -4.32
C PRO A 318 24.54 14.32 -4.02
N VAL A 319 24.63 13.69 -2.85
CA VAL A 319 23.71 12.64 -2.37
C VAL A 319 22.99 13.11 -1.12
N PHE A 320 21.67 12.96 -1.09
CA PHE A 320 20.78 13.46 -0.04
C PHE A 320 19.90 12.34 0.52
N LYS A 321 19.47 12.50 1.76
CA LYS A 321 18.41 11.73 2.40
C LYS A 321 17.51 12.68 3.20
N GLN A 322 16.39 12.17 3.71
CA GLN A 322 15.62 12.91 4.70
C GLN A 322 16.42 13.18 5.98
N ASP A 323 16.13 14.31 6.60
CA ASP A 323 16.54 14.60 7.97
C ASP A 323 15.78 13.67 8.94
N SER A 324 16.42 13.30 10.03
CA SER A 324 15.79 12.43 11.04
C SER A 324 14.80 13.23 11.90
N PRO A 325 13.63 12.67 12.28
CA PRO A 325 13.14 11.35 11.90
C PRO A 325 12.56 11.33 10.46
N ALA A 326 13.05 10.39 9.65
CA ALA A 326 12.59 10.23 8.27
C ALA A 326 11.19 9.60 8.23
N SER A 327 10.34 10.10 7.34
CA SER A 327 9.01 9.50 7.10
C SER A 327 9.06 8.59 5.88
N PRO A 328 8.69 7.29 5.99
CA PRO A 328 8.65 6.39 4.84
C PRO A 328 7.61 6.83 3.79
N HIS A 329 6.52 7.47 4.23
CA HIS A 329 5.52 8.01 3.33
C HIS A 329 6.06 9.23 2.54
N LEU A 330 6.84 10.09 3.19
CA LEU A 330 7.51 11.19 2.51
C LEU A 330 8.59 10.68 1.54
N ASP A 331 9.30 9.59 1.87
CA ASP A 331 10.25 8.95 0.96
C ASP A 331 9.55 8.53 -0.33
N LEU A 332 8.43 7.81 -0.21
CA LEU A 332 7.64 7.38 -1.37
C LEU A 332 7.16 8.56 -2.21
N ALA A 333 6.65 9.62 -1.57
CA ALA A 333 6.17 10.82 -2.26
C ALA A 333 7.29 11.56 -3.02
N ILE A 334 8.51 11.61 -2.46
CA ILE A 334 9.70 12.18 -3.12
C ILE A 334 10.15 11.27 -4.28
N LEU A 335 10.25 9.95 -4.05
CA LEU A 335 10.65 8.98 -5.08
C LEU A 335 9.67 8.95 -6.26
N GLY A 336 8.37 9.06 -6.00
CA GLY A 336 7.33 9.18 -7.02
C GLY A 336 7.47 10.43 -7.90
N ARG A 337 8.22 11.44 -7.43
CA ARG A 337 8.51 12.72 -8.11
C ARG A 337 9.89 12.79 -8.76
N ALA A 338 10.75 11.80 -8.54
CA ALA A 338 12.08 11.79 -9.12
C ALA A 338 12.05 11.79 -10.66
N ASN A 339 13.03 12.40 -11.30
CA ASN A 339 13.14 12.33 -12.76
C ASN A 339 13.46 10.89 -13.20
N TYR A 340 14.34 10.23 -12.44
CA TYR A 340 14.69 8.83 -12.61
C TYR A 340 14.54 8.11 -11.27
N PHE A 341 13.99 6.90 -11.27
CA PHE A 341 13.87 6.09 -10.05
C PHE A 341 14.56 4.75 -10.24
N ILE A 342 15.42 4.36 -9.29
CA ILE A 342 15.98 3.01 -9.21
C ILE A 342 15.49 2.33 -7.93
N GLY A 343 14.60 1.35 -8.08
CA GLY A 343 14.00 0.61 -6.99
C GLY A 343 14.58 -0.78 -6.76
N ASN A 344 14.13 -1.42 -5.69
CA ASN A 344 14.36 -2.83 -5.43
C ASN A 344 13.22 -3.68 -6.01
N CYS A 345 13.55 -4.63 -6.87
CA CYS A 345 12.55 -5.41 -7.62
C CYS A 345 11.64 -6.26 -6.73
N ILE A 346 12.16 -6.73 -5.60
CA ILE A 346 11.46 -7.66 -4.70
C ILE A 346 10.61 -6.88 -3.69
N SER A 347 10.96 -5.62 -3.41
CA SER A 347 10.30 -4.81 -2.38
C SER A 347 8.93 -4.28 -2.82
N SER A 348 7.89 -4.57 -2.03
CA SER A 348 6.56 -3.97 -2.20
C SER A 348 6.54 -2.46 -1.91
N PHE A 349 7.52 -1.95 -1.16
CA PHE A 349 7.72 -0.50 -0.96
C PHE A 349 8.16 0.19 -2.26
N SER A 350 9.10 -0.42 -3.00
CA SER A 350 9.42 0.04 -4.36
C SER A 350 8.26 -0.16 -5.33
N ALA A 351 7.48 -1.22 -5.18
CA ALA A 351 6.32 -1.48 -6.04
C ALA A 351 5.26 -0.37 -5.94
N PHE A 352 5.10 0.23 -4.77
CA PHE A 352 4.26 1.41 -4.60
C PHE A 352 4.72 2.54 -5.54
N VAL A 353 6.00 2.93 -5.46
CA VAL A 353 6.58 3.98 -6.31
C VAL A 353 6.50 3.61 -7.79
N ALA A 354 6.84 2.37 -8.14
CA ALA A 354 6.82 1.91 -9.52
C ALA A 354 5.43 2.03 -10.15
N ARG A 355 4.36 1.71 -9.42
CA ARG A 355 2.97 1.88 -9.88
C ARG A 355 2.60 3.36 -10.01
N GLU A 356 2.93 4.19 -9.03
CA GLU A 356 2.68 5.64 -9.09
C GLU A 356 3.32 6.25 -10.35
N ARG A 357 4.57 5.87 -10.62
CA ARG A 357 5.34 6.34 -11.77
C ARG A 357 4.82 5.79 -13.09
N GLU A 358 4.43 4.52 -13.15
CA GLU A 358 3.82 3.92 -14.34
C GLU A 358 2.56 4.67 -14.78
N ILE A 359 1.69 5.03 -13.83
CA ILE A 359 0.48 5.82 -14.11
C ILE A 359 0.82 7.21 -14.66
N LYS A 360 1.91 7.81 -14.17
CA LYS A 360 2.39 9.14 -14.61
C LYS A 360 3.24 9.09 -15.88
N GLY A 361 3.54 7.89 -16.40
CA GLY A 361 4.45 7.73 -17.54
C GLY A 361 5.91 8.05 -17.22
N TYR A 362 6.33 7.94 -15.95
CA TYR A 362 7.70 8.24 -15.53
C TYR A 362 8.61 6.99 -15.58
N PRO A 363 9.89 7.14 -15.97
CA PRO A 363 10.79 6.00 -16.11
C PRO A 363 11.12 5.37 -14.76
N THR A 364 11.15 4.04 -14.72
CA THR A 364 11.47 3.26 -13.51
C THR A 364 12.47 2.18 -13.86
N PHE A 365 13.53 2.08 -13.07
CA PHE A 365 14.59 1.09 -13.18
C PHE A 365 14.66 0.28 -11.89
N PHE A 366 15.31 -0.88 -11.96
CA PHE A 366 15.51 -1.73 -10.79
C PHE A 366 16.95 -2.20 -10.71
N TRP A 367 17.42 -2.43 -9.48
CA TRP A 367 18.74 -3.01 -9.27
C TRP A 367 18.82 -4.40 -9.90
N GLY A 368 19.93 -4.69 -10.57
CA GLY A 368 20.20 -6.00 -11.18
C GLY A 368 19.23 -6.40 -12.31
N PHE A 369 18.36 -5.50 -12.79
CA PHE A 369 17.39 -5.78 -13.85
C PHE A 369 17.46 -4.73 -14.99
N PRO A 370 17.43 -5.16 -16.27
CA PRO A 370 17.51 -6.55 -16.72
C PRO A 370 18.83 -7.21 -16.29
N SER A 371 18.85 -8.53 -16.14
CA SER A 371 20.08 -9.25 -15.79
C SER A 371 21.15 -8.98 -16.84
N GLU A 372 22.39 -8.70 -16.41
CA GLU A 372 23.52 -8.58 -17.33
C GLU A 372 23.60 -9.88 -18.16
N ARG A 373 23.55 -9.76 -19.50
CA ARG A 373 23.74 -10.92 -20.38
C ARG A 373 25.12 -11.48 -20.08
N SER A 374 25.22 -12.78 -19.84
CA SER A 374 26.53 -13.42 -19.79
C SER A 374 27.22 -13.20 -21.14
N SER A 375 28.50 -12.85 -21.12
CA SER A 375 29.35 -12.71 -22.31
C SER A 375 29.36 -13.96 -23.20
N SER A 376 28.84 -15.10 -22.71
CA SER A 376 28.63 -16.34 -23.45
C SER A 376 27.42 -16.33 -24.40
N SER A 377 26.65 -15.24 -24.51
CA SER A 377 25.48 -15.13 -25.41
C SER A 377 25.72 -14.25 -26.65
N ILE A 378 26.97 -13.84 -26.90
CA ILE A 378 27.37 -13.25 -28.18
C ILE A 378 27.89 -14.39 -29.07
N THR A 379 26.98 -15.22 -29.56
CA THR A 379 27.21 -15.88 -30.84
C THR A 379 26.86 -14.85 -31.91
N HIS A 380 27.89 -14.36 -32.60
CA HIS A 380 27.72 -13.74 -33.91
C HIS A 380 26.97 -14.74 -34.79
N GLU A 381 25.67 -14.52 -35.02
CA GLU A 381 25.03 -15.05 -36.21
C GLU A 381 25.43 -14.11 -37.35
N GLU A 382 26.55 -14.45 -38.00
CA GLU A 382 26.75 -14.10 -39.40
C GLU A 382 25.78 -14.94 -40.23
N LEU A 383 24.87 -14.26 -40.92
CA LEU A 383 24.32 -14.67 -42.21
C LEU A 383 24.15 -13.42 -43.09
#